data_AF-A0AAN7LJN8-F1
#
_entry.id   AF-A0AAN7LJN8-F1
#
_cell.length_a   1.000
_cell.length_b   1.000
_cell.length_c   1.000
_cell.angle_alpha   90.00
_cell.angle_beta   90.00
_cell.angle_gamma   90.00
#
_symmetry.space_group_name_H-M   'P 1'
#
loop_
_entity.id
_entity.type
_entity.pdbx_description
1 polymer ?
#
loop_
_entity_poly.entity_id
_entity_poly.type
_entity_poly.pdbx_seq_one_letter_code
_entity_poly.pdbx_strand_id
1 'polypeptide(L)'
;MGFTTLIPILQCIAEVPYHPCQSQILKLIWSCVSNFLGITTTTQYEELVLILTKMLRRHCEGELGMQSETFSIICSIFVSMMKSSSYHDLPKLIICLEEVSKLTILSSLTVCGNNSYQLLQSLYLLKESYAYSHEDHSLNNSSKRELGQCITDVCKTHLLPWIVTAISGRIDEDVVLGILETFHFILCQKSDIQAKEFAENLISSSWFSFSFESLGMYPTERMKWRLYLMMSSLIDVLFGNDSGKPVREAVSSLPSDPNDLLFLLGQKSANDVLLSTCQSATLLILYCSSLHDERFSLSLSLSLSLSLHIHIIFA
;
A
#
# COMPACT_ATOMS: atom_id res chain seq x y z
N MET A 1 2.83 -29.00 -24.52
CA MET A 1 4.05 -28.68 -23.73
C MET A 1 3.63 -28.64 -22.27
N GLY A 2 4.21 -29.49 -21.42
CA GLY A 2 3.88 -29.55 -19.99
C GLY A 2 4.74 -28.60 -19.15
N PHE A 3 4.31 -28.31 -17.93
CA PHE A 3 5.04 -27.50 -16.94
C PHE A 3 6.45 -28.07 -16.65
N THR A 4 6.57 -29.39 -16.69
CA THR A 4 7.83 -30.16 -16.61
C THR A 4 8.88 -29.76 -17.65
N THR A 5 8.46 -29.29 -18.83
CA THR A 5 9.38 -28.85 -19.89
C THR A 5 9.69 -27.37 -19.78
N LEU A 6 8.76 -26.55 -19.26
CA LEU A 6 8.91 -25.10 -19.19
C LEU A 6 9.90 -24.66 -18.10
N ILE A 7 9.93 -25.32 -16.95
CA ILE A 7 10.81 -24.93 -15.82
C ILE A 7 12.29 -25.03 -16.17
N PRO A 8 12.82 -26.15 -16.72
CA PRO A 8 14.24 -26.23 -17.08
C PRO A 8 14.63 -25.20 -18.14
N ILE A 9 13.76 -24.93 -19.10
CA ILE A 9 14.00 -23.90 -20.13
C ILE A 9 14.03 -22.51 -19.47
N LEU A 10 13.10 -22.23 -18.55
CA LEU A 10 13.11 -20.99 -17.78
C LEU A 10 14.43 -20.83 -17.00
N GLN A 11 14.93 -21.89 -16.37
CA GLN A 11 16.19 -21.85 -15.65
C GLN A 11 17.35 -21.47 -16.56
N CYS A 12 17.44 -22.05 -17.76
CA CYS A 12 18.49 -21.70 -18.73
C CYS A 12 18.41 -20.23 -19.19
N ILE A 13 17.22 -19.74 -19.53
CA ILE A 13 17.06 -18.36 -20.03
C ILE A 13 17.14 -17.32 -18.91
N ALA A 14 16.85 -17.69 -17.67
CA ALA A 14 16.96 -16.81 -16.50
C ALA A 14 18.41 -16.43 -16.20
N GLU A 15 19.38 -17.25 -16.60
CA GLU A 15 20.80 -16.93 -16.48
C GLU A 15 21.26 -15.85 -17.49
N VAL A 16 20.58 -15.75 -18.64
CA VAL A 16 21.00 -14.87 -19.74
C VAL A 16 20.28 -13.51 -19.68
N PRO A 17 21.00 -12.38 -19.52
CA PRO A 17 20.39 -11.06 -19.47
C PRO A 17 19.70 -10.68 -20.78
N TYR A 18 18.52 -10.03 -20.68
CA TYR A 18 17.69 -9.55 -21.79
C TYR A 18 17.35 -10.63 -22.83
N HIS A 19 17.35 -11.90 -22.44
CA HIS A 19 17.08 -12.98 -23.37
C HIS A 19 15.66 -12.85 -23.95
N PRO A 20 15.49 -12.79 -25.28
CA PRO A 20 14.23 -12.40 -25.93
C PRO A 20 13.07 -13.35 -25.63
N CYS A 21 13.36 -14.61 -25.31
CA CYS A 21 12.34 -15.60 -24.97
C CYS A 21 11.88 -15.56 -23.50
N GLN A 22 12.47 -14.72 -22.62
CA GLN A 22 12.08 -14.66 -21.21
C GLN A 22 10.60 -14.31 -21.05
N SER A 23 10.15 -13.20 -21.66
CA SER A 23 8.76 -12.75 -21.55
C SER A 23 7.79 -13.76 -22.16
N GLN A 24 8.16 -14.41 -23.27
CA GLN A 24 7.33 -15.42 -23.94
C GLN A 24 7.13 -16.67 -23.08
N ILE A 25 8.21 -17.19 -22.49
CA ILE A 25 8.17 -18.39 -21.64
C ILE A 25 7.44 -18.09 -20.34
N LEU A 26 7.68 -16.92 -19.73
CA LEU A 26 6.96 -16.49 -18.54
C LEU A 26 5.46 -16.29 -18.81
N LYS A 27 5.05 -15.77 -19.97
CA LYS A 27 3.62 -15.70 -20.35
C LYS A 27 2.97 -17.08 -20.42
N LEU A 28 3.66 -18.08 -20.97
CA LEU A 28 3.17 -19.44 -20.99
C LEU A 28 3.03 -19.99 -19.58
N ILE A 29 4.05 -19.81 -18.73
CA ILE A 29 4.01 -20.23 -17.32
C ILE A 29 2.87 -19.53 -16.59
N TRP A 30 2.71 -18.22 -16.74
CA TRP A 30 1.63 -17.46 -16.14
C TRP A 30 0.25 -17.99 -16.55
N SER A 31 0.07 -18.31 -17.85
CA SER A 31 -1.16 -18.92 -18.34
C SER A 31 -1.40 -20.31 -17.72
N CYS A 32 -0.33 -21.08 -17.46
CA CYS A 32 -0.43 -22.36 -16.78
C CYS A 32 -0.85 -22.21 -15.32
N VAL A 33 -0.18 -21.33 -14.58
CA VAL A 33 -0.47 -21.06 -13.15
C VAL A 33 -1.89 -20.53 -12.97
N SER A 34 -2.33 -19.64 -13.86
CA SER A 34 -3.64 -18.98 -13.72
C SER A 34 -4.81 -19.85 -14.15
N ASN A 35 -4.63 -20.75 -15.13
CA ASN A 35 -5.73 -21.52 -15.71
C ASN A 35 -5.78 -23.00 -15.27
N PHE A 36 -4.67 -23.58 -14.80
CA PHE A 36 -4.58 -24.99 -14.46
C PHE A 36 -4.21 -25.21 -12.99
N LEU A 37 -5.23 -25.15 -12.15
CA LEU A 37 -5.15 -25.45 -10.72
C LEU A 37 -5.03 -26.97 -10.52
N GLY A 38 -3.87 -27.45 -10.06
CA GLY A 38 -3.71 -28.82 -9.53
C GLY A 38 -3.17 -29.93 -10.45
N ILE A 39 -2.64 -29.62 -11.64
CA ILE A 39 -2.06 -30.65 -12.56
C ILE A 39 -0.55 -30.91 -12.30
N THR A 40 0.04 -30.14 -11.40
CA THR A 40 1.48 -29.90 -11.30
C THR A 40 1.97 -30.18 -9.88
N THR A 41 3.17 -30.76 -9.76
CA THR A 41 3.68 -31.21 -8.45
C THR A 41 4.18 -30.03 -7.61
N THR A 42 4.04 -30.12 -6.29
CA THR A 42 4.54 -29.10 -5.34
C THR A 42 6.02 -28.75 -5.56
N THR A 43 6.85 -29.74 -5.90
CA THR A 43 8.29 -29.56 -6.19
C THR A 43 8.57 -28.64 -7.37
N GLN A 44 7.75 -28.69 -8.43
CA GLN A 44 7.90 -27.85 -9.62
C GLN A 44 7.58 -26.38 -9.31
N TYR A 45 6.63 -26.14 -8.41
CA TYR A 45 6.31 -24.80 -7.95
C TYR A 45 7.39 -24.21 -7.08
N GLU A 46 7.97 -25.00 -6.19
CA GLU A 46 9.12 -24.56 -5.40
C GLU A 46 10.29 -24.15 -6.30
N GLU A 47 10.58 -24.94 -7.32
CA GLU A 47 11.63 -24.63 -8.28
C GLU A 47 11.31 -23.35 -9.08
N LEU A 48 10.07 -23.19 -9.55
CA LEU A 48 9.63 -21.99 -10.23
C LEU A 48 9.81 -20.75 -9.34
N VAL A 49 9.31 -20.80 -8.10
CA VAL A 49 9.42 -19.69 -7.13
C VAL A 49 10.88 -19.29 -6.94
N LEU A 50 11.78 -20.26 -6.76
CA LEU A 50 13.21 -19.99 -6.59
C LEU A 50 13.83 -19.33 -7.83
N ILE A 51 13.50 -19.78 -9.04
CA ILE A 51 14.00 -19.19 -10.28
C ILE A 51 13.51 -17.74 -10.43
N LEU A 52 12.22 -17.49 -10.19
CA LEU A 52 11.62 -16.16 -10.29
C LEU A 52 12.22 -15.19 -9.26
N THR A 53 12.38 -15.62 -8.01
CA THR A 53 13.04 -14.83 -6.96
C THR A 53 14.48 -14.52 -7.33
N LYS A 54 15.23 -15.49 -7.88
CA LYS A 54 16.60 -15.27 -8.35
C LYS A 54 16.66 -14.21 -9.47
N MET A 55 15.73 -14.24 -10.43
CA MET A 55 15.66 -13.22 -11.48
C MET A 55 15.42 -11.82 -10.92
N LEU A 56 14.51 -11.68 -9.94
CA LEU A 56 14.24 -10.41 -9.27
C LEU A 56 15.44 -9.91 -8.45
N ARG A 57 16.15 -10.81 -7.77
CA ARG A 57 17.35 -10.48 -6.98
C ARG A 57 18.43 -9.87 -7.86
N ARG A 58 18.77 -10.54 -8.96
CA ARG A 58 19.75 -10.07 -9.95
C ARG A 58 19.35 -8.69 -10.50
N HIS A 59 18.07 -8.50 -10.78
CA HIS A 59 17.57 -7.21 -11.24
C HIS A 59 17.72 -6.09 -10.20
N CYS A 60 17.41 -6.38 -8.94
CA CYS A 60 17.58 -5.42 -7.84
C CYS A 60 19.06 -5.07 -7.57
N GLU A 61 19.97 -6.01 -7.78
CA GLU A 61 21.43 -5.81 -7.65
C GLU A 61 22.03 -5.02 -8.83
N GLY A 62 21.21 -4.61 -9.81
CA GLY A 62 21.64 -3.80 -10.94
C GLY A 62 22.26 -4.61 -12.08
N GLU A 63 22.10 -5.94 -12.09
CA GLU A 63 22.49 -6.73 -13.25
C GLU A 63 21.59 -6.36 -14.44
N LEU A 64 22.22 -5.79 -15.47
CA LEU A 64 21.60 -5.38 -16.73
C LEU A 64 20.99 -6.62 -17.40
N GLY A 65 19.70 -6.91 -17.17
CA GLY A 65 19.15 -8.13 -17.73
C GLY A 65 17.63 -8.31 -17.75
N MET A 66 16.84 -7.40 -17.19
CA MET A 66 15.39 -7.61 -17.16
C MET A 66 14.62 -6.45 -17.76
N GLN A 67 13.75 -6.78 -18.71
CA GLN A 67 12.80 -5.82 -19.30
C GLN A 67 11.64 -5.57 -18.33
N SER A 68 11.02 -4.39 -18.41
CA SER A 68 9.84 -4.09 -17.60
C SER A 68 8.70 -5.08 -17.80
N GLU A 69 8.49 -5.57 -19.01
CA GLU A 69 7.46 -6.56 -19.29
C GLU A 69 7.73 -7.87 -18.52
N THR A 70 8.98 -8.35 -18.55
CA THR A 70 9.42 -9.53 -17.80
C THR A 70 9.16 -9.34 -16.31
N PHE A 71 9.55 -8.20 -15.73
CA PHE A 71 9.29 -7.87 -14.33
C PHE A 71 7.79 -8.01 -13.98
N SER A 72 6.92 -7.38 -14.77
CA SER A 72 5.48 -7.38 -14.51
C SER A 72 4.85 -8.77 -14.62
N ILE A 73 5.31 -9.60 -15.56
CA ILE A 73 4.84 -10.99 -15.67
C ILE A 73 5.27 -11.79 -14.44
N ILE A 74 6.48 -11.59 -13.92
CA ILE A 74 6.94 -12.27 -12.70
C ILE A 74 6.04 -11.90 -11.51
N CYS A 75 5.76 -10.60 -11.30
CA CYS A 75 4.82 -10.17 -10.26
C CYS A 75 3.44 -10.82 -10.43
N SER A 76 2.94 -10.87 -11.67
CA SER A 76 1.64 -11.49 -11.99
C SER A 76 1.61 -12.99 -11.70
N ILE A 77 2.72 -13.71 -11.93
CA ILE A 77 2.84 -15.13 -11.57
C ILE A 77 2.73 -15.32 -10.07
N PHE A 78 3.47 -14.53 -9.26
CA PHE A 78 3.37 -14.62 -7.80
C PHE A 78 1.95 -14.33 -7.30
N VAL A 79 1.28 -13.32 -7.84
CA VAL A 79 -0.13 -13.04 -7.49
C VAL A 79 -1.05 -14.21 -7.86
N SER A 80 -0.92 -14.77 -9.06
CA SER A 80 -1.71 -15.95 -9.46
C SER A 80 -1.44 -17.15 -8.54
N MET A 81 -0.21 -17.31 -8.04
CA MET A 81 0.10 -18.34 -7.04
C MET A 81 -0.55 -18.06 -5.68
N MET A 82 -0.60 -16.83 -5.20
CA MET A 82 -1.26 -16.53 -3.92
C MET A 82 -2.78 -16.75 -3.96
N LYS A 83 -3.42 -16.46 -5.09
CA LYS A 83 -4.88 -16.60 -5.25
C LYS A 83 -5.37 -18.03 -5.42
N SER A 84 -4.46 -18.96 -5.62
CA SER A 84 -4.81 -20.33 -5.90
C SER A 84 -4.78 -21.18 -4.64
N SER A 85 -5.88 -21.90 -4.42
CA SER A 85 -6.06 -22.74 -3.24
C SER A 85 -5.05 -23.86 -3.11
N SER A 86 -4.47 -24.32 -4.24
CA SER A 86 -3.48 -25.40 -4.26
C SER A 86 -2.12 -24.99 -3.71
N TYR A 87 -1.88 -23.70 -3.43
CA TYR A 87 -0.57 -23.19 -3.03
C TYR A 87 -0.55 -22.58 -1.63
N HIS A 88 -1.68 -22.51 -0.93
CA HIS A 88 -1.76 -21.91 0.43
C HIS A 88 -0.83 -22.59 1.45
N ASP A 89 -0.55 -23.87 1.25
CA ASP A 89 0.27 -24.67 2.17
C ASP A 89 1.75 -24.75 1.77
N LEU A 90 2.22 -24.00 0.76
CA LEU A 90 3.61 -24.07 0.33
C LEU A 90 4.51 -23.15 1.17
N PRO A 91 5.32 -23.67 2.13
CA PRO A 91 6.06 -22.81 3.05
C PRO A 91 7.14 -21.99 2.34
N LYS A 92 7.75 -22.56 1.29
CA LYS A 92 8.74 -21.86 0.47
C LYS A 92 8.16 -20.65 -0.26
N LEU A 93 6.85 -20.66 -0.58
CA LEU A 93 6.20 -19.51 -1.20
C LEU A 93 6.17 -18.34 -0.22
N ILE A 94 5.76 -18.56 1.03
CA ILE A 94 5.69 -17.51 2.06
C ILE A 94 7.06 -16.85 2.26
N ILE A 95 8.11 -17.66 2.48
CA ILE A 95 9.49 -17.16 2.68
C ILE A 95 9.96 -16.36 1.45
N CYS A 96 9.66 -16.84 0.24
CA CYS A 96 10.05 -16.12 -0.96
C CYS A 96 9.23 -14.84 -1.16
N LEU A 97 7.96 -14.78 -0.73
CA LEU A 97 7.12 -13.59 -0.84
C LEU A 97 7.66 -12.43 0.01
N GLU A 98 8.24 -12.71 1.18
CA GLU A 98 8.94 -11.70 1.98
C GLU A 98 10.07 -11.05 1.19
N GLU A 99 10.95 -11.89 0.62
CA GLU A 99 12.09 -11.43 -0.17
C GLU A 99 11.64 -10.71 -1.45
N VAL A 100 10.70 -11.29 -2.18
CA VAL A 100 10.17 -10.77 -3.45
C VAL A 100 9.49 -9.42 -3.25
N SER A 101 8.69 -9.26 -2.19
CA SER A 101 8.04 -8.00 -1.84
C SER A 101 9.07 -6.88 -1.63
N LYS A 102 10.15 -7.19 -0.91
CA LYS A 102 11.24 -6.24 -0.68
C LYS A 102 12.00 -5.92 -1.97
N LEU A 103 12.41 -6.93 -2.73
CA LEU A 103 13.20 -6.77 -3.96
C LEU A 103 12.44 -5.97 -5.04
N THR A 104 11.16 -6.26 -5.24
CA THR A 104 10.32 -5.60 -6.25
C THR A 104 10.10 -4.13 -5.91
N ILE A 105 9.87 -3.79 -4.64
CA ILE A 105 9.76 -2.40 -4.20
C ILE A 105 11.10 -1.67 -4.39
N LEU A 106 12.20 -2.19 -3.83
CA LEU A 106 13.51 -1.52 -3.92
C LEU A 106 13.96 -1.28 -5.37
N SER A 107 13.85 -2.29 -6.23
CA SER A 107 14.17 -2.15 -7.65
C SER A 107 13.28 -1.08 -8.32
N SER A 108 11.97 -1.12 -8.09
CA SER A 108 11.05 -0.14 -8.69
C SER A 108 11.27 1.30 -8.21
N LEU A 109 11.65 1.53 -6.94
CA LEU A 109 11.92 2.87 -6.41
C LEU A 109 13.15 3.52 -7.05
N THR A 110 14.15 2.73 -7.44
CA THR A 110 15.35 3.25 -8.14
C THR A 110 15.07 3.67 -9.59
N VAL A 111 14.07 3.08 -10.23
CA VAL A 111 13.73 3.28 -11.65
C VAL A 111 12.47 4.14 -11.84
N CYS A 112 11.76 4.47 -10.76
CA CYS A 112 10.41 5.08 -10.81
C CYS A 112 10.31 6.34 -11.67
N GLY A 113 11.37 7.16 -11.76
CA GLY A 113 11.39 8.35 -12.62
C GLY A 113 11.32 8.04 -14.13
N ASN A 114 11.69 6.83 -14.54
CA ASN A 114 11.70 6.38 -15.93
C ASN A 114 10.54 5.43 -16.27
N ASN A 115 9.89 4.82 -15.27
CA ASN A 115 8.86 3.80 -15.50
C ASN A 115 7.94 3.61 -14.27
N SER A 116 6.84 4.38 -14.20
CA SER A 116 5.84 4.28 -13.13
C SER A 116 5.14 2.91 -13.07
N TYR A 117 5.07 2.20 -14.20
CA TYR A 117 4.37 0.92 -14.29
C TYR A 117 5.02 -0.18 -13.43
N GLN A 118 6.36 -0.21 -13.31
CA GLN A 118 7.03 -1.21 -12.46
C GLN A 118 6.63 -1.07 -11.00
N LEU A 119 6.62 0.17 -10.48
CA LEU A 119 6.23 0.42 -9.10
C LEU A 119 4.76 0.07 -8.85
N LEU A 120 3.86 0.40 -9.79
CA LEU A 120 2.46 -0.01 -9.68
C LEU A 120 2.29 -1.53 -9.60
N GLN A 121 3.07 -2.29 -10.37
CA GLN A 121 3.07 -3.76 -10.31
C GLN A 121 3.66 -4.30 -8.99
N SER A 122 4.73 -3.69 -8.49
CA SER A 122 5.29 -4.03 -7.18
C SER A 122 4.29 -3.76 -6.05
N LEU A 123 3.58 -2.63 -6.10
CA LEU A 123 2.54 -2.28 -5.11
C LEU A 123 1.35 -3.23 -5.18
N TYR A 124 0.95 -3.64 -6.38
CA TYR A 124 -0.10 -4.65 -6.55
C TYR A 124 0.30 -5.99 -5.93
N LEU A 125 1.52 -6.46 -6.20
CA LEU A 125 2.06 -7.67 -5.59
C LEU A 125 2.11 -7.57 -4.05
N LEU A 126 2.63 -6.46 -3.53
CA LEU A 126 2.75 -6.20 -2.10
C LEU A 126 1.37 -6.25 -1.38
N LYS A 127 0.35 -5.64 -1.99
CA LYS A 127 -1.03 -5.64 -1.46
C LYS A 127 -1.61 -7.05 -1.43
N GLU A 128 -1.44 -7.82 -2.50
CA GLU A 128 -1.93 -9.20 -2.57
C GLU A 128 -1.17 -10.13 -1.61
N SER A 129 0.14 -9.92 -1.40
CA SER A 129 0.91 -10.65 -0.38
C SER A 129 0.45 -10.35 1.04
N TYR A 130 0.04 -9.11 1.31
CA TYR A 130 -0.50 -8.73 2.61
C TYR A 130 -1.92 -9.25 2.81
N ALA A 131 -2.74 -9.32 1.76
CA ALA A 131 -4.04 -9.98 1.83
C ALA A 131 -3.87 -11.48 2.14
N TYR A 132 -2.95 -12.13 1.44
CA TYR A 132 -2.64 -13.55 1.60
C TYR A 132 -2.14 -13.90 3.02
N SER A 133 -1.41 -13.00 3.68
CA SER A 133 -0.97 -13.19 5.07
C SER A 133 -2.11 -13.18 6.09
N HIS A 134 -3.27 -12.59 5.75
CA HIS A 134 -4.42 -12.45 6.63
C HIS A 134 -5.55 -13.45 6.34
N GLU A 135 -5.37 -14.35 5.38
CA GLU A 135 -6.37 -15.39 5.10
C GLU A 135 -6.36 -16.51 6.17
N ASP A 136 -7.51 -16.69 6.84
CA ASP A 136 -7.74 -17.60 7.98
C ASP A 136 -7.59 -19.10 7.70
N HIS A 137 -7.37 -19.50 6.45
CA HIS A 137 -7.50 -20.89 6.03
C HIS A 137 -6.24 -21.78 6.21
N SER A 138 -5.17 -21.31 6.87
CA SER A 138 -3.86 -22.01 6.82
C SER A 138 -3.34 -22.56 8.14
N LEU A 139 -2.55 -23.65 8.06
CA LEU A 139 -1.80 -24.25 9.17
C LEU A 139 -0.54 -23.44 9.58
N ASN A 140 -0.09 -22.48 8.74
CA ASN A 140 1.18 -21.76 8.89
C ASN A 140 1.01 -20.32 9.41
N ASN A 141 0.22 -20.16 10.48
CA ASN A 141 -0.12 -18.83 11.01
C ASN A 141 1.09 -18.00 11.48
N SER A 142 2.18 -18.64 11.93
CA SER A 142 3.40 -17.92 12.31
C SER A 142 4.09 -17.28 11.10
N SER A 143 4.35 -18.04 10.04
CA SER A 143 5.03 -17.53 8.84
C SER A 143 4.17 -16.54 8.07
N LYS A 144 2.84 -16.70 8.07
CA LYS A 144 1.96 -15.67 7.51
C LYS A 144 2.04 -14.37 8.29
N ARG A 145 2.08 -14.41 9.62
CA ARG A 145 2.25 -13.21 10.45
C ARG A 145 3.60 -12.53 10.19
N GLU A 146 4.66 -13.31 10.04
CA GLU A 146 6.00 -12.81 9.66
C GLU A 146 5.98 -12.12 8.29
N LEU A 147 5.27 -12.69 7.30
CA LEU A 147 5.05 -12.05 5.99
C LEU A 147 4.31 -10.71 6.13
N GLY A 148 3.23 -10.66 6.92
CA GLY A 148 2.51 -9.41 7.18
C GLY A 148 3.39 -8.33 7.81
N GLN A 149 4.25 -8.74 8.76
CA GLN A 149 5.21 -7.83 9.40
C GLN A 149 6.24 -7.34 8.38
N CYS A 150 6.81 -8.24 7.57
CA CYS A 150 7.78 -7.90 6.54
C CYS A 150 7.22 -6.86 5.56
N ILE A 151 5.97 -7.02 5.12
CA ILE A 151 5.31 -6.08 4.20
C ILE A 151 5.09 -4.72 4.87
N THR A 152 4.65 -4.72 6.13
CA THR A 152 4.49 -3.48 6.91
C THR A 152 5.84 -2.77 7.08
N ASP A 153 6.91 -3.52 7.35
CA ASP A 153 8.27 -3.01 7.46
C ASP A 153 8.77 -2.42 6.13
N VAL A 154 8.48 -3.05 4.98
CA VAL A 154 8.80 -2.50 3.66
C VAL A 154 8.06 -1.16 3.43
N CYS A 155 6.79 -1.07 3.84
CA CYS A 155 6.02 0.17 3.75
C CYS A 155 6.64 1.28 4.61
N LYS A 156 6.97 0.95 5.87
CA LYS A 156 7.54 1.86 6.85
C LYS A 156 8.95 2.33 6.50
N THR A 157 9.82 1.43 6.05
CA THR A 157 11.27 1.70 5.90
C THR A 157 11.67 2.16 4.51
N HIS A 158 10.86 1.84 3.49
CA HIS A 158 11.20 2.13 2.10
C HIS A 158 10.16 3.02 1.43
N LEU A 159 8.87 2.65 1.42
CA LEU A 159 7.85 3.41 0.70
C LEU A 159 7.53 4.75 1.35
N LEU A 160 7.33 4.79 2.68
CA LEU A 160 6.95 6.01 3.39
C LEU A 160 8.02 7.11 3.30
N PRO A 161 9.31 6.84 3.58
CA PRO A 161 10.36 7.86 3.40
C PRO A 161 10.50 8.28 1.93
N TRP A 162 10.33 7.34 0.99
CA TRP A 162 10.42 7.64 -0.43
C TRP A 162 9.29 8.56 -0.89
N ILE A 163 8.03 8.30 -0.53
CA ILE A 163 6.91 9.13 -1.00
C ILE A 163 6.98 10.55 -0.42
N VAL A 164 7.36 10.69 0.85
CA VAL A 164 7.52 12.00 1.50
C VAL A 164 8.60 12.85 0.81
N THR A 165 9.66 12.21 0.29
CA THR A 165 10.73 12.92 -0.42
C THR A 165 10.45 13.12 -1.91
N ALA A 166 9.79 12.16 -2.56
CA ALA A 166 9.55 12.14 -3.99
C ALA A 166 8.38 13.04 -4.44
N ILE A 167 7.43 13.35 -3.55
CA ILE A 167 6.24 14.15 -3.89
C ILE A 167 6.61 15.54 -4.43
N SER A 168 7.65 16.16 -3.85
CA SER A 168 8.21 17.44 -4.30
C SER A 168 8.76 17.38 -5.73
N GLY A 169 9.14 16.18 -6.20
CA GLY A 169 9.65 15.93 -7.55
C GLY A 169 8.60 15.74 -8.64
N ARG A 170 7.30 15.96 -8.34
CA ARG A 170 6.16 15.75 -9.27
C ARG A 170 6.14 14.36 -9.90
N ILE A 171 6.02 13.36 -9.05
CA ILE A 171 5.74 11.97 -9.43
C ILE A 171 4.34 11.83 -10.05
N ASP A 172 4.13 10.74 -10.78
CA ASP A 172 2.84 10.39 -11.37
C ASP A 172 1.76 10.22 -10.27
N GLU A 173 0.60 10.87 -10.44
CA GLU A 173 -0.52 10.79 -9.48
C GLU A 173 -0.95 9.34 -9.25
N ASP A 174 -0.95 8.50 -10.29
CA ASP A 174 -1.38 7.11 -10.19
C ASP A 174 -0.45 6.30 -9.28
N VAL A 175 0.85 6.62 -9.25
CA VAL A 175 1.82 6.01 -8.33
C VAL A 175 1.54 6.42 -6.89
N VAL A 176 1.32 7.72 -6.65
CA VAL A 176 0.98 8.24 -5.31
C VAL A 176 -0.28 7.54 -4.81
N LEU A 177 -1.34 7.52 -5.62
CA LEU A 177 -2.59 6.84 -5.30
C LEU A 177 -2.40 5.35 -5.02
N GLY A 178 -1.53 4.67 -5.77
CA GLY A 178 -1.18 3.27 -5.52
C GLY A 178 -0.55 3.05 -4.16
N ILE A 179 0.39 3.91 -3.76
CA ILE A 179 1.03 3.86 -2.43
C ILE A 179 0.00 4.13 -1.33
N LEU A 180 -0.81 5.18 -1.48
CA LEU A 180 -1.86 5.53 -0.54
C LEU A 180 -2.90 4.41 -0.39
N GLU A 181 -3.25 3.74 -1.47
CA GLU A 181 -4.13 2.57 -1.43
C GLU A 181 -3.53 1.42 -0.63
N THR A 182 -2.24 1.12 -0.83
CA THR A 182 -1.55 0.08 -0.06
C THR A 182 -1.50 0.42 1.43
N PHE A 183 -1.17 1.67 1.78
CA PHE A 183 -1.14 2.10 3.18
C PHE A 183 -2.52 2.05 3.83
N HIS A 184 -3.55 2.51 3.10
CA HIS A 184 -4.92 2.42 3.57
C HIS A 184 -5.37 0.97 3.74
N PHE A 185 -4.97 0.07 2.85
CA PHE A 185 -5.28 -1.36 2.96
C PHE A 185 -4.71 -2.01 4.23
N ILE A 186 -3.50 -1.60 4.64
CA ILE A 186 -2.88 -2.03 5.91
C ILE A 186 -3.68 -1.49 7.10
N LEU A 187 -4.02 -0.19 7.10
CA LEU A 187 -4.79 0.43 8.19
C LEU A 187 -6.19 -0.17 8.37
N CYS A 188 -6.81 -0.66 7.31
CA CYS A 188 -8.14 -1.27 7.35
C CYS A 188 -8.18 -2.66 7.99
N GLN A 189 -7.04 -3.28 8.30
CA GLN A 189 -7.05 -4.59 8.95
C GLN A 189 -7.48 -4.49 10.40
N LYS A 190 -8.66 -5.02 10.69
CA LYS A 190 -9.26 -4.98 12.02
C LYS A 190 -8.46 -5.85 12.98
N SER A 191 -8.21 -5.33 14.18
CA SER A 191 -7.56 -6.03 15.31
C SER A 191 -6.08 -6.38 15.13
N ASP A 192 -5.39 -5.75 14.18
CA ASP A 192 -3.98 -6.02 13.93
C ASP A 192 -3.05 -5.07 14.70
N ILE A 193 -2.09 -5.65 15.43
CA ILE A 193 -0.99 -4.92 16.08
C ILE A 193 -0.15 -4.21 15.00
N GLN A 194 -0.01 -4.79 13.80
CA GLN A 194 0.76 -4.21 12.71
C GLN A 194 0.10 -2.94 12.17
N ALA A 195 -1.23 -2.92 12.01
CA ALA A 195 -1.97 -1.73 11.60
C ALA A 195 -1.76 -0.57 12.59
N LYS A 196 -1.77 -0.87 13.90
CA LYS A 196 -1.49 0.13 14.95
C LYS A 196 -0.06 0.64 14.90
N GLU A 197 0.93 -0.25 14.80
CA GLU A 197 2.33 0.16 14.68
C GLU A 197 2.53 1.02 13.41
N PHE A 198 1.91 0.63 12.29
CA PHE A 198 1.99 1.37 11.05
C PHE A 198 1.34 2.77 11.16
N ALA A 199 0.18 2.87 11.82
CA ALA A 199 -0.46 4.15 12.13
C ALA A 199 0.45 5.09 12.93
N GLU A 200 1.11 4.58 13.97
CA GLU A 200 2.07 5.35 14.78
C GLU A 200 3.27 5.84 13.94
N ASN A 201 3.71 5.06 12.95
CA ASN A 201 4.77 5.46 12.03
C ASN A 201 4.34 6.53 11.01
N LEU A 202 3.08 6.48 10.54
CA LEU A 202 2.53 7.54 9.68
C LEU A 202 2.47 8.86 10.46
N ILE A 203 1.94 8.83 11.67
CA ILE A 203 1.85 10.01 12.55
C ILE A 203 3.23 10.60 12.84
N SER A 204 4.22 9.76 13.19
CA SER A 204 5.59 10.26 13.44
C SER A 204 6.26 10.84 12.19
N SER A 205 5.73 10.55 11.00
CA SER A 205 6.17 11.09 9.71
C SER A 205 5.38 12.32 9.25
N SER A 206 4.60 12.95 10.14
CA SER A 206 3.78 14.14 9.85
C SER A 206 2.73 13.91 8.75
N TRP A 207 1.95 12.83 8.88
CA TRP A 207 1.01 12.37 7.86
C TRP A 207 -0.07 13.38 7.48
N PHE A 208 -0.62 14.13 8.44
CA PHE A 208 -1.65 15.12 8.13
C PHE A 208 -1.07 16.23 7.26
N SER A 209 0.10 16.73 7.63
CA SER A 209 0.84 17.74 6.88
C SER A 209 1.15 17.27 5.45
N PHE A 210 1.69 16.06 5.32
CA PHE A 210 1.94 15.41 4.02
C PHE A 210 0.66 15.27 3.18
N SER A 211 -0.47 14.94 3.81
CA SER A 211 -1.74 14.79 3.11
C SER A 211 -2.22 16.11 2.49
N PHE A 212 -2.15 17.23 3.21
CA PHE A 212 -2.55 18.52 2.66
C PHE A 212 -1.57 19.04 1.60
N GLU A 213 -0.27 18.77 1.74
CA GLU A 213 0.70 19.03 0.68
C GLU A 213 0.37 18.23 -0.59
N SER A 214 0.00 16.96 -0.43
CA SER A 214 -0.44 16.10 -1.54
C SER A 214 -1.69 16.63 -2.23
N LEU A 215 -2.68 17.15 -1.48
CA LEU A 215 -3.87 17.80 -2.06
C LEU A 215 -3.53 19.07 -2.84
N GLY A 216 -2.55 19.85 -2.38
CA GLY A 216 -2.07 21.02 -3.10
C GLY A 216 -1.37 20.67 -4.42
N MET A 217 -0.64 19.56 -4.46
CA MET A 217 0.05 19.07 -5.66
C MET A 217 -0.90 18.38 -6.66
N TYR A 218 -1.88 17.64 -6.16
CA TYR A 218 -2.85 16.88 -6.96
C TYR A 218 -4.28 17.26 -6.57
N PRO A 219 -4.82 18.39 -7.09
CA PRO A 219 -6.15 18.89 -6.74
C PRO A 219 -7.26 18.12 -7.48
N THR A 220 -7.20 16.78 -7.44
CA THR A 220 -8.20 15.90 -8.04
C THR A 220 -9.14 15.35 -6.97
N GLU A 221 -10.40 15.11 -7.33
CA GLU A 221 -11.36 14.47 -6.41
C GLU A 221 -10.90 13.08 -5.97
N ARG A 222 -10.22 12.34 -6.86
CA ARG A 222 -9.69 11.01 -6.56
C ARG A 222 -8.61 11.05 -5.47
N MET A 223 -7.70 12.02 -5.54
CA MET A 223 -6.70 12.25 -4.48
C MET A 223 -7.38 12.67 -3.18
N LYS A 224 -8.31 13.64 -3.26
CA LYS A 224 -9.10 14.12 -2.11
C LYS A 224 -9.77 12.99 -1.35
N TRP A 225 -10.51 12.15 -2.06
CA TRP A 225 -11.18 11.00 -1.48
C TRP A 225 -10.19 10.02 -0.86
N ARG A 226 -9.08 9.72 -1.57
CA ARG A 226 -8.09 8.76 -1.08
C ARG A 226 -7.47 9.20 0.25
N LEU A 227 -7.07 10.46 0.36
CA LEU A 227 -6.41 11.00 1.56
C LEU A 227 -7.37 11.12 2.74
N TYR A 228 -8.59 11.63 2.53
CA TYR A 228 -9.57 11.72 3.62
C TYR A 228 -10.04 10.35 4.12
N LEU A 229 -10.24 9.38 3.23
CA LEU A 229 -10.55 8.00 3.67
C LEU A 229 -9.37 7.39 4.44
N MET A 230 -8.14 7.67 4.02
CA MET A 230 -6.96 7.21 4.75
C MET A 230 -6.83 7.89 6.11
N MET A 231 -7.07 9.20 6.22
CA MET A 231 -7.15 9.91 7.51
C MET A 231 -8.22 9.31 8.41
N SER A 232 -9.39 8.99 7.86
CA SER A 232 -10.46 8.34 8.62
C SER A 232 -10.01 7.01 9.21
N SER A 233 -9.41 6.13 8.39
CA SER A 233 -8.93 4.83 8.86
C SER A 233 -7.77 4.97 9.84
N LEU A 234 -6.91 5.96 9.67
CA LEU A 234 -5.86 6.29 10.64
C LEU A 234 -6.46 6.68 12.00
N ILE A 235 -7.47 7.55 12.00
CA ILE A 235 -8.18 7.97 13.21
C ILE A 235 -8.87 6.77 13.87
N ASP A 236 -9.52 5.91 13.10
CA ASP A 236 -10.12 4.67 13.61
C ASP A 236 -9.10 3.77 14.31
N VAL A 237 -7.91 3.60 13.75
CA VAL A 237 -6.86 2.77 14.34
C VAL A 237 -6.32 3.41 15.64
N LEU A 238 -6.20 4.73 15.69
CA LEU A 238 -5.65 5.44 16.85
C LEU A 238 -6.62 5.52 18.03
N PHE A 239 -7.89 5.83 17.78
CA PHE A 239 -8.89 6.07 18.84
C PHE A 239 -9.91 4.95 18.99
N GLY A 240 -10.00 4.03 18.03
CA GLY A 240 -10.97 2.94 18.02
C GLY A 240 -12.40 3.41 17.79
N ASN A 241 -13.35 2.50 18.02
CA ASN A 241 -14.79 2.79 18.14
C ASN A 241 -15.42 3.56 16.98
N ASP A 242 -14.96 3.32 15.74
CA ASP A 242 -15.50 3.99 14.55
C ASP A 242 -15.36 5.54 14.59
N SER A 243 -14.38 6.03 15.35
CA SER A 243 -14.12 7.46 15.56
C SER A 243 -13.88 8.24 14.27
N GLY A 244 -13.33 7.61 13.23
CA GLY A 244 -13.10 8.19 11.91
C GLY A 244 -14.37 8.36 11.06
N LYS A 245 -15.54 7.87 11.50
CA LYS A 245 -16.81 7.95 10.78
C LYS A 245 -17.18 9.34 10.26
N PRO A 246 -17.06 10.43 11.04
CA PRO A 246 -17.41 11.78 10.55
C PRO A 246 -16.64 12.16 9.28
N VAL A 247 -15.37 11.76 9.17
CA VAL A 247 -14.54 12.03 8.00
C VAL A 247 -15.01 11.24 6.78
N ARG A 248 -15.40 9.97 6.94
CA ARG A 248 -15.92 9.18 5.80
C ARG A 248 -17.25 9.69 5.30
N GLU A 249 -18.11 10.13 6.21
CA GLU A 249 -19.44 10.66 5.85
C GLU A 249 -19.35 12.04 5.18
N ALA A 250 -18.34 12.85 5.53
CA ALA A 250 -18.15 14.18 4.98
C ALA A 250 -17.24 14.25 3.73
N VAL A 251 -16.60 13.14 3.32
CA VAL A 251 -15.49 13.15 2.34
C VAL A 251 -15.78 13.89 1.03
N SER A 252 -17.01 13.78 0.51
CA SER A 252 -17.41 14.44 -0.74
C SER A 252 -17.48 15.96 -0.62
N SER A 253 -17.81 16.46 0.58
CA SER A 253 -18.08 17.86 0.88
C SER A 253 -16.90 18.56 1.55
N LEU A 254 -15.88 17.82 2.01
CA LEU A 254 -14.68 18.40 2.58
C LEU A 254 -13.85 19.15 1.51
N PRO A 255 -13.37 20.37 1.80
CA PRO A 255 -12.51 21.13 0.91
C PRO A 255 -11.10 20.55 0.88
N SER A 256 -10.35 20.85 -0.18
CA SER A 256 -8.94 20.43 -0.30
C SER A 256 -7.98 21.40 0.40
N ASP A 257 -8.34 22.68 0.55
CA ASP A 257 -7.53 23.71 1.19
C ASP A 257 -7.75 23.69 2.72
N PRO A 258 -6.68 23.60 3.54
CA PRO A 258 -6.80 23.65 5.00
C PRO A 258 -7.38 24.98 5.53
N ASN A 259 -7.28 26.10 4.80
CA ASN A 259 -7.91 27.36 5.18
C ASN A 259 -9.44 27.30 5.03
N ASP A 260 -9.92 26.61 4.00
CA ASP A 260 -11.35 26.41 3.78
C ASP A 260 -11.96 25.51 4.87
N LEU A 261 -11.18 24.56 5.41
CA LEU A 261 -11.58 23.80 6.60
C LEU A 261 -11.83 24.73 7.80
N LEU A 262 -10.96 25.69 8.05
CA LEU A 262 -11.18 26.68 9.11
C LEU A 262 -12.38 27.58 8.84
N PHE A 263 -12.60 27.94 7.58
CA PHE A 263 -13.77 28.70 7.19
C PHE A 263 -15.07 27.96 7.50
N LEU A 264 -15.12 26.63 7.27
CA LEU A 264 -16.28 25.81 7.66
C LEU A 264 -16.59 25.90 9.15
N LEU A 265 -15.58 25.90 10.02
CA LEU A 265 -15.77 26.02 11.47
C LEU A 265 -16.39 27.36 11.89
N GLY A 266 -16.19 28.43 11.10
CA GLY A 266 -16.78 29.74 11.37
C GLY A 266 -18.25 29.88 10.95
N GLN A 267 -18.81 28.90 10.23
CA GLN A 267 -20.18 28.96 9.71
C GLN A 267 -21.22 28.51 10.74
N LYS A 268 -22.42 29.11 10.69
CA LYS A 268 -23.55 28.67 11.52
C LYS A 268 -24.21 27.44 10.89
N SER A 269 -24.16 26.31 11.59
CA SER A 269 -24.69 25.02 11.14
C SER A 269 -26.15 24.76 11.54
N ALA A 270 -26.89 25.78 11.99
CA ALA A 270 -28.28 25.61 12.43
C ALA A 270 -29.13 24.98 11.30
N ASN A 271 -29.50 23.71 11.47
CA ASN A 271 -30.27 22.86 10.57
C ASN A 271 -29.57 22.37 9.27
N ASP A 272 -28.26 22.58 9.11
CA ASP A 272 -27.50 22.00 8.01
C ASP A 272 -26.70 20.78 8.49
N VAL A 273 -27.28 19.60 8.24
CA VAL A 273 -26.67 18.31 8.63
C VAL A 273 -25.33 18.10 7.94
N LEU A 274 -25.21 18.48 6.65
CA LEU A 274 -23.96 18.29 5.90
C LEU A 274 -22.85 19.18 6.44
N LEU A 275 -23.16 20.45 6.71
CA LEU A 275 -22.21 21.39 7.32
C LEU A 275 -21.79 20.93 8.72
N SER A 276 -22.72 20.44 9.54
CA SER A 276 -22.42 19.89 10.87
C SER A 276 -21.48 18.69 10.80
N THR A 277 -21.69 17.77 9.84
CA THR A 277 -20.79 16.62 9.63
C THR A 277 -19.42 17.08 9.14
N CYS A 278 -19.34 18.05 8.23
CA CYS A 278 -18.07 18.61 7.76
C CYS A 278 -17.30 19.32 8.89
N GLN A 279 -17.99 20.07 9.75
CA GLN A 279 -17.39 20.71 10.93
C GLN A 279 -16.86 19.67 11.91
N SER A 280 -17.62 18.61 12.17
CA SER A 280 -17.20 17.50 13.03
C SER A 280 -15.96 16.79 12.48
N ALA A 281 -15.95 16.48 11.18
CA ALA A 281 -14.79 15.89 10.50
C ALA A 281 -13.56 16.80 10.57
N THR A 282 -13.75 18.10 10.33
CA THR A 282 -12.67 19.10 10.41
C THR A 282 -12.07 19.17 11.81
N LEU A 283 -12.92 19.28 12.84
CA LEU A 283 -12.46 19.31 14.24
C LEU A 283 -11.67 18.06 14.59
N LEU A 284 -12.14 16.90 14.14
CA LEU A 284 -11.48 15.63 14.41
C LEU A 284 -10.09 15.55 13.76
N ILE A 285 -9.96 15.95 12.49
CA ILE A 285 -8.67 16.00 11.79
C ILE A 285 -7.70 16.96 12.49
N LEU A 286 -8.16 18.18 12.81
CA LEU A 286 -7.35 19.18 13.50
C LEU A 286 -6.94 18.72 14.90
N TYR A 287 -7.85 18.08 15.63
CA TYR A 287 -7.58 17.53 16.95
C TYR A 287 -6.50 16.45 16.88
N CYS A 288 -6.65 15.47 15.97
CA CYS A 288 -5.68 14.40 15.80
C CYS A 288 -4.30 14.95 15.41
N SER A 289 -4.25 15.90 14.48
CA SER A 289 -3.01 16.60 14.12
C SER A 289 -2.39 17.31 15.32
N SER A 290 -3.20 18.01 16.13
CA SER A 290 -2.70 18.76 17.30
C SER A 290 -2.17 17.87 18.42
N LEU A 291 -2.78 16.70 18.64
CA LEU A 291 -2.32 15.73 19.63
C LEU A 291 -0.93 15.17 19.32
N HIS A 292 -0.56 15.19 18.05
CA HIS A 292 0.69 14.63 17.56
C HIS A 292 1.71 15.71 17.15
N ASP A 293 1.54 16.93 17.65
CA ASP A 293 2.41 18.10 17.39
C ASP A 293 2.62 18.42 15.90
N GLU A 294 1.75 17.92 15.03
CA GLU A 294 1.74 18.29 13.61
C GLU A 294 1.24 19.73 13.50
N ARG A 295 2.20 20.65 13.34
CA ARG A 295 1.92 22.06 13.11
C ARG A 295 1.43 22.23 11.67
N PHE A 296 0.12 22.36 11.50
CA PHE A 296 -0.35 23.27 10.47
C PHE A 296 0.34 24.61 10.69
N SER A 297 0.72 25.32 9.63
CA SER A 297 1.28 26.67 9.70
C SER A 297 0.29 27.72 10.25
N LEU A 298 -0.72 27.29 10.99
CA LEU A 298 -1.85 28.05 11.50
C LEU A 298 -1.63 28.39 12.98
N SER A 299 -1.83 29.67 13.29
CA SER A 299 -1.49 30.35 14.54
C SER A 299 -1.95 29.64 15.82
N LEU A 300 -1.12 29.76 16.87
CA LEU A 300 -1.26 29.25 18.26
C LEU A 300 -2.64 29.39 18.96
N SER A 301 -3.60 30.11 18.38
CA SER A 301 -4.88 30.49 19.01
C SER A 301 -5.99 29.43 18.98
N LEU A 302 -5.80 28.31 18.26
CA LEU A 302 -6.83 27.27 18.07
C LEU A 302 -6.86 26.18 19.16
N SER A 303 -5.80 26.01 19.94
CA SER A 303 -5.65 24.88 20.90
C SER A 303 -6.65 24.90 22.06
N LEU A 304 -7.05 26.09 22.52
CA LEU A 304 -8.00 26.26 23.64
C LEU A 304 -9.48 26.15 23.22
N SER A 305 -9.82 26.47 21.96
CA SER A 305 -11.19 26.32 21.46
C SER A 305 -11.51 24.89 21.04
N LEU A 306 -10.51 24.14 20.59
CA LEU A 306 -10.61 22.73 20.21
C LEU A 306 -10.98 21.84 21.41
N SER A 307 -10.32 21.99 22.56
CA SER A 307 -10.60 21.17 23.76
C SER A 307 -12.03 21.37 24.30
N LEU A 308 -12.59 22.57 24.16
CA LEU A 308 -13.91 22.93 24.68
C LEU A 308 -15.05 22.46 23.77
N HIS A 309 -14.85 22.39 22.44
CA HIS A 309 -15.83 21.81 21.50
C HIS A 309 -15.83 20.28 21.51
N ILE A 310 -14.69 19.64 21.80
CA ILE A 310 -14.57 18.19 21.88
C ILE A 310 -15.42 17.61 23.03
N HIS A 311 -15.50 18.32 24.17
CA HIS A 311 -16.34 17.90 25.29
C HIS A 311 -17.86 17.98 24.99
N ILE A 312 -18.24 18.74 23.96
CA ILE A 312 -19.64 18.91 23.54
C ILE A 312 -20.01 17.90 22.44
N ILE A 313 -19.05 17.45 21.62
CA ILE A 313 -19.29 16.49 20.53
C ILE A 313 -19.18 15.02 21.01
N PHE A 314 -18.36 14.74 22.04
CA PHE A 314 -18.10 13.40 22.55
C PHE A 314 -18.76 13.08 23.92
N ALA A 315 -19.70 13.91 24.39
CA ALA A 315 -20.55 13.64 25.55
C ALA A 315 -21.96 13.25 25.10
#